data_AF-A0AAW4UV44-F1
#
_entry.id   AF-A0AAW4UV44-F1
#
_cell.length_a   1.000
_cell.length_b   1.000
_cell.length_c   1.000
_cell.angle_alpha   90.00
_cell.angle_beta   90.00
_cell.angle_gamma   90.00
#
_symmetry.space_group_name_H-M   'P 1'
#
loop_
_entity.id
_entity.type
_entity.pdbx_description
1 polymer ?
#
loop_
_entity_poly.entity_id
_entity_poly.type
_entity_poly.pdbx_seq_one_letter_code
_entity_poly.pdbx_strand_id
1 'polypeptide(L)'
;MKHIRSTFFLLTTLFIMASCGEDRSGEYYALIGENVWIEQIMKEHYLWYDSIPAIKETDYFAEPEDFLQKLVYTKAQNGKGDPYSYIEIKDASDAARSYLQRTSTYGFDFELMTDPTGISSHVFARILFVLPNSPASEAGLERGNWISAIGKEELTNNNYGYLMEGGNTTFARESLVFDEEGNSSWIATDTVKVAASRPVELNPFYIDTVYEVSGKK
;
A
#
# COMPACT_ATOMS: atom_id res chain seq x y z
N MET A 1 -11.69 -53.92 54.12
CA MET A 1 -10.80 -52.90 53.52
C MET A 1 -10.31 -53.23 52.10
N LYS A 2 -10.24 -54.50 51.65
CA LYS A 2 -9.82 -54.84 50.25
C LYS A 2 -10.81 -54.36 49.17
N HIS A 3 -12.12 -54.50 49.39
CA HIS A 3 -13.13 -54.08 48.40
C HIS A 3 -13.20 -52.56 48.18
N ILE A 4 -13.06 -51.75 49.25
CA ILE A 4 -13.03 -50.28 49.18
C ILE A 4 -11.85 -49.75 48.36
N ARG A 5 -10.67 -50.39 48.48
CA ARG A 5 -9.49 -50.03 47.66
C ARG A 5 -9.68 -50.40 46.19
N SER A 6 -10.32 -51.54 45.91
CA SER A 6 -10.60 -51.99 44.54
C SER A 6 -11.69 -51.15 43.86
N THR A 7 -12.72 -50.73 44.58
CA THR A 7 -13.76 -49.85 44.04
C THR A 7 -13.23 -48.44 43.82
N PHE A 8 -12.32 -47.96 44.67
CA PHE A 8 -11.66 -46.67 44.46
C PHE A 8 -10.81 -46.68 43.18
N PHE A 9 -9.98 -47.72 42.98
CA PHE A 9 -9.20 -47.89 41.75
C PHE A 9 -10.06 -47.97 40.48
N LEU A 10 -11.22 -48.65 40.56
CA LEU A 10 -12.16 -48.76 39.44
C LEU A 10 -12.84 -47.42 39.12
N LEU A 11 -13.16 -46.63 40.16
CA LEU A 11 -13.78 -45.32 40.00
C LEU A 11 -12.80 -44.29 39.41
N THR A 12 -11.52 -44.34 39.80
CA THR A 12 -10.48 -43.44 39.25
C THR A 12 -10.16 -43.76 37.80
N THR A 13 -10.16 -45.04 37.41
CA THR A 13 -9.96 -45.44 36.00
C THR A 13 -11.15 -45.08 35.12
N LEU A 14 -12.38 -45.15 35.65
CA LEU A 14 -13.58 -44.71 34.95
C LEU A 14 -13.62 -43.18 34.76
N PHE A 15 -13.08 -42.41 35.70
CA PHE A 15 -12.98 -40.95 35.60
C PHE A 15 -11.95 -40.49 34.55
N ILE A 16 -10.85 -41.23 34.37
CA ILE A 16 -9.83 -40.92 33.35
C ILE A 16 -10.37 -41.19 31.94
N MET A 17 -11.22 -42.20 31.76
CA MET A 17 -11.85 -42.55 30.48
C MET A 17 -13.04 -41.64 30.11
N ALA A 18 -13.54 -40.83 31.05
CA ALA A 18 -14.61 -39.86 30.83
C ALA A 18 -14.09 -38.46 30.43
N SER A 19 -12.77 -38.27 30.36
CA SER A 19 -12.16 -37.05 29.82
C SER A 19 -12.23 -37.06 28.29
N CYS A 20 -13.43 -36.86 27.76
CA CYS A 20 -13.63 -36.55 26.35
C CYS A 20 -13.09 -35.12 26.14
N GLY A 21 -11.88 -35.00 25.60
CA GLY A 21 -11.35 -33.71 25.17
C GLY A 21 -12.29 -33.10 24.13
N GLU A 22 -12.58 -31.82 24.27
CA GLU A 22 -13.39 -31.08 23.30
C GLU A 22 -12.62 -31.01 21.97
N ASP A 23 -13.21 -31.51 20.88
CA ASP A 23 -12.61 -31.42 19.54
C ASP A 23 -12.65 -29.97 19.06
N ARG A 24 -11.49 -29.31 19.09
CA ARG A 24 -11.30 -27.93 18.64
C ARG A 24 -10.61 -27.83 17.28
N SER A 25 -10.57 -28.92 16.52
CA SER A 25 -9.97 -28.93 15.17
C SER A 25 -10.63 -27.88 14.25
N GLY A 26 -11.95 -27.69 14.36
CA GLY A 26 -12.67 -26.66 13.61
C GLY A 26 -12.20 -25.23 13.91
N GLU A 27 -12.04 -24.88 15.19
CA GLU A 27 -11.53 -23.57 15.63
C GLU A 27 -10.08 -23.35 15.19
N TYR A 28 -9.27 -24.40 15.26
CA TYR A 28 -7.88 -24.39 14.81
C TYR A 28 -7.77 -24.08 13.32
N TYR A 29 -8.47 -24.83 12.46
CA TYR A 29 -8.42 -24.62 11.01
C TYR A 29 -9.08 -23.31 10.58
N ALA A 30 -10.09 -22.83 11.31
CA ALA A 30 -10.66 -21.51 11.06
C ALA A 30 -9.63 -20.39 11.29
N LEU A 31 -8.71 -20.57 12.25
CA LEU A 31 -7.69 -19.58 12.59
C LEU A 31 -6.46 -19.62 11.67
N ILE A 32 -6.10 -20.79 11.14
CA ILE A 32 -4.91 -20.96 10.29
C ILE A 32 -5.19 -21.11 8.80
N GLY A 33 -6.45 -21.18 8.40
CA GLY A 33 -6.87 -21.61 7.06
C GLY A 33 -6.24 -20.79 5.92
N GLU A 34 -6.07 -19.49 6.13
CA GLU A 34 -5.43 -18.60 5.16
C GLU A 34 -3.97 -18.97 4.92
N ASN A 35 -3.20 -19.19 5.99
CA ASN A 35 -1.79 -19.57 5.89
C ASN A 35 -1.61 -20.98 5.33
N VAL A 36 -2.52 -21.91 5.64
CA VAL A 36 -2.54 -23.23 5.01
C VAL A 36 -2.75 -23.10 3.50
N TRP A 37 -3.67 -22.26 3.07
CA TRP A 37 -3.91 -22.00 1.65
C TRP A 37 -2.71 -21.32 0.97
N ILE A 38 -2.08 -20.33 1.62
CA ILE A 38 -0.85 -19.70 1.11
C ILE A 38 0.26 -20.73 0.91
N GLU A 39 0.49 -21.60 1.88
CA GLU A 39 1.52 -22.65 1.78
C GLU A 39 1.24 -23.60 0.59
N GLN A 40 -0.02 -23.98 0.40
CA GLN A 40 -0.45 -24.85 -0.72
C GLN A 40 -0.17 -24.19 -2.09
N ILE A 41 -0.61 -22.94 -2.26
CA ILE A 41 -0.39 -22.18 -3.51
C ILE A 41 1.11 -21.99 -3.78
N MET A 42 1.89 -21.68 -2.73
CA MET A 42 3.34 -21.54 -2.85
C MET A 42 3.99 -22.86 -3.27
N LYS A 43 3.58 -24.00 -2.72
CA LYS A 43 4.12 -25.31 -3.12
C LYS A 43 3.76 -25.70 -4.56
N GLU A 44 2.63 -25.23 -5.08
CA GLU A 44 2.15 -25.59 -6.41
C GLU A 44 2.66 -24.66 -7.52
N HIS A 45 2.73 -23.35 -7.25
CA HIS A 45 2.90 -22.33 -8.30
C HIS A 45 4.14 -21.44 -8.14
N TYR A 46 4.82 -21.49 -7.00
CA TYR A 46 5.98 -20.63 -6.77
C TYR A 46 7.20 -21.09 -7.56
N LEU A 47 7.92 -20.15 -8.16
CA LEU A 47 9.10 -20.43 -8.98
C LEU A 47 10.18 -21.22 -8.22
N TRP A 48 10.35 -20.94 -6.92
CA TRP A 48 11.35 -21.57 -6.05
C TRP A 48 10.71 -22.48 -4.98
N TYR A 49 9.66 -23.22 -5.37
CA TYR A 49 8.92 -24.12 -4.47
C TYR A 49 9.81 -25.16 -3.77
N ASP A 50 10.88 -25.60 -4.45
CA ASP A 50 11.88 -26.56 -3.96
C ASP A 50 12.75 -26.02 -2.83
N SER A 51 12.76 -24.70 -2.65
CA SER A 51 13.54 -23.98 -1.65
C SER A 51 12.70 -23.49 -0.46
N ILE A 52 11.40 -23.81 -0.43
CA ILE A 52 10.51 -23.47 0.69
C ILE A 52 10.99 -24.19 1.96
N PRO A 53 11.25 -23.46 3.06
CA PRO A 53 11.70 -24.08 4.30
C PRO A 53 10.57 -24.88 4.97
N ALA A 54 10.96 -25.81 5.85
CA ALA A 54 9.98 -26.51 6.67
C ALA A 54 9.30 -25.54 7.66
N ILE A 55 7.96 -25.47 7.59
CA ILE A 55 7.12 -24.61 8.42
C ILE A 55 6.77 -25.31 9.74
N LYS A 56 6.82 -24.58 10.85
CA LYS A 56 6.39 -25.07 12.16
C LYS A 56 4.91 -24.79 12.36
N GLU A 57 4.26 -25.63 13.17
CA GLU A 57 2.83 -25.45 13.51
C GLU A 57 2.52 -24.06 14.08
N THR A 58 3.44 -23.50 14.87
CA THR A 58 3.29 -22.15 15.44
C THR A 58 3.37 -21.02 14.40
N ASP A 59 3.94 -21.28 13.23
CA ASP A 59 4.09 -20.25 12.20
C ASP A 59 2.76 -19.92 11.51
N TYR A 60 1.82 -20.86 11.49
CA TYR A 60 0.50 -20.69 10.86
C TYR A 60 -0.42 -19.70 11.55
N PHE A 61 -0.06 -19.20 12.74
CA PHE A 61 -0.80 -18.16 13.46
C PHE A 61 -0.26 -16.75 13.19
N ALA A 62 0.76 -16.61 12.33
CA ALA A 62 1.27 -15.31 11.92
C ALA A 62 0.25 -14.61 11.00
N GLU A 63 0.35 -13.29 10.90
CA GLU A 63 -0.36 -12.56 9.86
C GLU A 63 0.05 -13.08 8.47
N PRO A 64 -0.85 -13.10 7.47
CA PRO A 64 -0.59 -13.65 6.14
C PRO A 64 0.69 -13.14 5.46
N GLU A 65 0.98 -11.85 5.61
CA GLU A 65 2.17 -11.23 5.03
C GLU A 65 3.46 -11.71 5.70
N ASP A 66 3.48 -11.79 7.03
CA ASP A 66 4.61 -12.35 7.80
C ASP A 66 4.80 -13.84 7.50
N PHE A 67 3.71 -14.58 7.32
CA PHE A 67 3.75 -15.99 6.94
C PHE A 67 4.35 -16.18 5.54
N LEU A 68 3.93 -15.39 4.55
CA LEU A 68 4.51 -15.41 3.21
C LEU A 68 6.01 -15.12 3.24
N GLN A 69 6.46 -14.14 4.04
CA GLN A 69 7.89 -13.80 4.15
C GLN A 69 8.75 -14.96 4.69
N LYS A 70 8.16 -15.92 5.42
CA LYS A 70 8.86 -17.15 5.84
C LYS A 70 9.03 -18.16 4.71
N LEU A 71 8.16 -18.13 3.69
CA LEU A 71 8.16 -19.06 2.56
C LEU A 71 9.04 -18.59 1.41
N VAL A 72 9.12 -17.28 1.19
CA VAL A 72 9.80 -16.70 0.02
C VAL A 72 11.31 -16.97 0.02
N TYR A 73 11.88 -16.97 -1.17
CA TYR A 73 13.25 -17.40 -1.40
C TYR A 73 14.22 -16.26 -1.05
N THR A 74 15.08 -16.49 -0.06
CA THR A 74 15.94 -15.45 0.51
C THR A 74 17.20 -15.17 -0.30
N LYS A 75 17.58 -16.03 -1.26
CA LYS A 75 18.83 -15.88 -2.02
C LYS A 75 18.66 -15.26 -3.42
N ALA A 76 17.43 -14.90 -3.81
CA ALA A 76 17.21 -14.13 -5.02
C ALA A 76 17.93 -12.77 -4.97
N GLN A 77 18.11 -12.14 -6.13
CA GLN A 77 18.66 -10.77 -6.25
C GLN A 77 19.99 -10.56 -5.48
N ASN A 78 20.92 -11.53 -5.55
CA ASN A 78 22.19 -11.52 -4.82
C ASN A 78 22.03 -11.51 -3.29
N GLY A 79 21.09 -12.28 -2.76
CA GLY A 79 20.85 -12.40 -1.32
C GLY A 79 19.92 -11.33 -0.74
N LYS A 80 19.21 -10.58 -1.58
CA LYS A 80 18.22 -9.58 -1.16
C LYS A 80 16.81 -10.18 -0.93
N GLY A 81 16.62 -11.45 -1.27
CA GLY A 81 15.32 -12.12 -1.22
C GLY A 81 14.50 -11.91 -2.47
N ASP A 82 13.31 -12.52 -2.50
CA ASP A 82 12.31 -12.35 -3.55
C ASP A 82 11.45 -11.11 -3.27
N PRO A 83 11.57 -10.03 -4.07
CA PRO A 83 10.76 -8.83 -3.91
C PRO A 83 9.45 -8.88 -4.70
N TYR A 84 9.16 -9.96 -5.42
CA TYR A 84 8.07 -10.04 -6.38
C TYR A 84 6.81 -10.72 -5.83
N SER A 85 6.96 -11.57 -4.81
CA SER A 85 5.85 -12.23 -4.12
C SER A 85 5.42 -11.40 -2.90
N TYR A 86 4.17 -10.95 -2.88
CA TYR A 86 3.63 -10.14 -1.80
C TYR A 86 2.12 -10.38 -1.66
N ILE A 87 1.56 -10.01 -0.50
CA ILE A 87 0.12 -10.10 -0.23
C ILE A 87 -0.52 -8.75 -0.57
N GLU A 88 -1.63 -8.79 -1.30
CA GLU A 88 -2.52 -7.64 -1.48
C GLU A 88 -3.82 -7.89 -0.72
N ILE A 89 -4.22 -6.95 0.13
CA ILE A 89 -5.51 -7.02 0.83
C ILE A 89 -6.59 -6.50 -0.14
N LYS A 90 -7.59 -7.34 -0.41
CA LYS A 90 -8.67 -7.07 -1.38
C LYS A 90 -9.45 -5.78 -1.11
N ASP A 91 -9.56 -5.38 0.15
CA ASP A 91 -10.25 -4.15 0.57
C ASP A 91 -9.29 -2.96 0.79
N ALA A 92 -7.98 -3.20 0.75
CA ALA A 92 -6.99 -2.13 0.71
C ALA A 92 -6.70 -1.76 -0.74
N SER A 93 -7.66 -1.06 -1.36
CA SER A 93 -7.43 -0.19 -2.53
C SER A 93 -6.37 0.91 -2.26
N ASP A 94 -5.65 0.85 -1.15
CA ASP A 94 -4.86 1.91 -0.57
C ASP A 94 -3.34 1.67 -0.66
N ALA A 95 -2.90 0.47 -1.06
CA ALA A 95 -1.48 0.10 -1.09
C ALA A 95 -1.01 -0.53 -2.42
N ALA A 96 -1.76 -0.37 -3.52
CA ALA A 96 -1.16 -0.54 -4.84
C ALA A 96 -0.24 0.66 -5.11
N ARG A 97 0.86 0.41 -5.83
CA ARG A 97 2.03 1.30 -6.08
C ARG A 97 1.72 2.69 -6.67
N SER A 98 0.44 3.04 -6.84
CA SER A 98 -0.05 4.35 -7.22
C SER A 98 -1.28 4.69 -6.37
N TYR A 99 -1.26 5.85 -5.71
CA TYR A 99 -2.38 6.41 -4.94
C TYR A 99 -3.69 6.57 -5.75
N LEU A 100 -3.61 6.35 -7.05
CA LEU A 100 -4.69 6.46 -8.02
C LEU A 100 -5.59 5.22 -8.09
N GLN A 101 -5.23 4.11 -7.43
CA GLN A 101 -6.08 2.91 -7.34
C GLN A 101 -7.03 2.92 -6.13
N ARG A 102 -7.10 4.03 -5.38
CA ARG A 102 -8.03 4.22 -4.27
C ARG A 102 -9.48 4.28 -4.77
N THR A 103 -10.41 3.89 -3.91
CA THR A 103 -11.86 4.10 -4.16
C THR A 103 -12.20 5.58 -4.37
N SER A 104 -11.38 6.51 -3.88
CA SER A 104 -11.53 7.95 -4.08
C SER A 104 -10.18 8.64 -4.22
N THR A 105 -10.05 9.54 -5.20
CA THR A 105 -8.84 10.36 -5.36
C THR A 105 -9.16 11.68 -6.07
N TYR A 106 -8.34 12.71 -5.89
CA TYR A 106 -8.36 13.88 -6.80
C TYR A 106 -7.75 13.56 -8.16
N GLY A 107 -7.01 12.45 -8.29
CA GLY A 107 -6.52 11.91 -9.56
C GLY A 107 -5.21 12.52 -10.04
N PHE A 108 -4.27 12.81 -9.14
CA PHE A 108 -2.90 13.18 -9.51
C PHE A 108 -1.89 12.53 -8.56
N ASP A 109 -0.67 12.37 -9.04
CA ASP A 109 0.46 11.85 -8.26
C ASP A 109 1.51 12.94 -8.07
N PHE A 110 2.25 12.90 -6.97
CA PHE A 110 3.17 13.95 -6.59
C PHE A 110 4.36 13.44 -5.79
N GLU A 111 5.44 14.22 -5.82
CA GLU A 111 6.59 14.05 -4.94
C GLU A 111 6.64 15.22 -3.95
N LEU A 112 6.84 14.92 -2.67
CA LEU A 112 7.09 15.94 -1.67
C LEU A 112 8.56 16.32 -1.68
N MET A 113 8.81 17.62 -1.70
CA MET A 113 10.15 18.17 -1.68
C MET A 113 10.19 19.35 -0.74
N THR A 114 11.15 19.34 0.19
CA THR A 114 11.60 20.60 0.78
C THR A 114 12.14 21.49 -0.33
N ASP A 115 11.89 22.79 -0.24
CA ASP A 115 12.30 23.81 -1.20
C ASP A 115 13.65 23.48 -1.88
N PRO A 116 13.63 23.03 -3.15
CA PRO A 116 14.84 22.58 -3.84
C PRO A 116 15.87 23.67 -4.06
N THR A 117 15.50 24.95 -3.88
CA THR A 117 16.43 26.08 -3.98
C THR A 117 17.30 26.24 -2.73
N GLY A 118 16.88 25.67 -1.60
CA GLY A 118 17.50 25.88 -0.29
C GLY A 118 17.26 27.28 0.31
N ILE A 119 16.42 28.12 -0.31
CA ILE A 119 16.11 29.48 0.18
C ILE A 119 15.19 29.41 1.40
N SER A 120 14.26 28.46 1.44
CA SER A 120 13.35 28.22 2.56
C SER A 120 13.38 26.76 3.03
N SER A 121 12.69 26.48 4.14
CA SER A 121 12.38 25.11 4.57
C SER A 121 10.95 24.70 4.20
N HIS A 122 10.31 25.44 3.29
CA HIS A 122 8.92 25.17 2.89
C HIS A 122 8.83 23.84 2.16
N VAL A 123 7.74 23.10 2.37
CA VAL A 123 7.48 21.84 1.67
C VAL A 123 6.54 22.11 0.51
N PHE A 124 6.92 21.65 -0.67
CA PHE A 124 6.12 21.70 -1.88
C PHE A 124 5.77 20.29 -2.35
N ALA A 125 4.62 20.15 -3.02
CA ALA A 125 4.30 18.96 -3.79
C ALA A 125 4.52 19.27 -5.28
N ARG A 126 5.43 18.52 -5.92
CA ARG A 126 5.63 18.58 -7.36
C ARG A 126 4.72 17.55 -8.02
N ILE A 127 3.80 18.00 -8.87
CA ILE A 127 2.89 17.08 -9.58
C ILE A 127 3.70 16.27 -10.60
N LEU A 128 3.69 14.95 -10.46
CA LEU A 128 4.33 13.99 -11.37
C LEU A 128 3.42 13.63 -12.54
N PHE A 129 2.11 13.62 -12.31
CA PHE A 129 1.12 13.19 -13.28
C PHE A 129 -0.31 13.57 -12.87
N VAL A 130 -1.21 13.73 -13.83
CA VAL A 130 -2.63 14.05 -13.58
C VAL A 130 -3.51 13.19 -14.47
N LEU A 131 -4.40 12.39 -13.89
CA LEU A 131 -5.32 11.53 -14.64
C LEU A 131 -6.32 12.37 -15.45
N PRO A 132 -6.61 11.98 -16.71
CA PRO A 132 -7.71 12.58 -17.47
C PRO A 132 -9.06 12.38 -16.76
N ASN A 133 -9.97 13.34 -16.90
CA ASN A 133 -11.33 13.30 -16.32
C ASN A 133 -11.36 13.17 -14.78
N SER A 134 -10.27 13.52 -14.11
CA SER A 134 -10.17 13.62 -12.66
C SER A 134 -10.52 15.02 -12.15
N PRO A 135 -10.90 15.17 -10.86
CA PRO A 135 -11.04 16.48 -10.22
C PRO A 135 -9.82 17.39 -10.41
N ALA A 136 -8.61 16.83 -10.37
CA ALA A 136 -7.36 17.55 -10.61
C ALA A 136 -7.25 18.07 -12.05
N SER A 137 -7.54 17.23 -13.05
CA SER A 137 -7.54 17.66 -14.46
C SER A 137 -8.61 18.72 -14.75
N GLU A 138 -9.79 18.58 -14.15
CA GLU A 138 -10.89 19.54 -14.28
C GLU A 138 -10.56 20.90 -13.64
N ALA A 139 -9.74 20.88 -12.59
CA ALA A 139 -9.21 22.08 -11.95
C ALA A 139 -8.03 22.72 -12.70
N GLY A 140 -7.55 22.10 -13.80
CA GLY A 140 -6.43 22.58 -14.59
C GLY A 140 -5.06 22.34 -13.95
N LEU A 141 -4.95 21.32 -13.09
CA LEU A 141 -3.65 20.85 -12.62
C LEU A 141 -2.93 20.09 -13.74
N GLU A 142 -1.63 20.32 -13.84
CA GLU A 142 -0.78 19.68 -14.84
C GLU A 142 0.50 19.12 -14.20
N ARG A 143 1.08 18.12 -14.88
CA ARG A 143 2.42 17.63 -14.54
C ARG A 143 3.38 18.82 -14.51
N GLY A 144 4.11 18.94 -13.41
CA GLY A 144 5.10 19.98 -13.22
C GLY A 144 4.61 21.20 -12.43
N ASN A 145 3.32 21.33 -12.14
CA ASN A 145 2.87 22.34 -11.17
C ASN A 145 3.46 22.05 -9.79
N TRP A 146 3.73 23.11 -9.03
CA TRP A 146 4.07 23.04 -7.62
C TRP A 146 2.89 23.46 -6.78
N ILE A 147 2.57 22.69 -5.73
CA ILE A 147 1.55 23.04 -4.75
C ILE A 147 2.24 23.44 -3.45
N SER A 148 1.93 24.61 -2.91
CA SER A 148 2.49 25.14 -1.66
C SER A 148 1.53 25.07 -0.47
N ALA A 149 0.22 25.00 -0.71
CA ALA A 149 -0.80 25.01 0.34
C ALA A 149 -2.08 24.26 -0.07
N ILE A 150 -2.80 23.76 0.93
CA ILE A 150 -4.09 23.09 0.81
C ILE A 150 -5.13 23.86 1.63
N GLY A 151 -6.16 24.37 0.97
CA GLY A 151 -7.12 25.26 1.61
C GLY A 151 -6.43 26.55 2.07
N LYS A 152 -6.36 26.74 3.38
CA LYS A 152 -5.66 27.87 4.03
C LYS A 152 -4.37 27.46 4.73
N GLU A 153 -4.05 26.16 4.73
CA GLU A 153 -2.92 25.60 5.46
C GLU A 153 -1.75 25.38 4.51
N GLU A 154 -0.57 25.84 4.92
CA GLU A 154 0.68 25.54 4.22
C GLU A 154 0.95 24.03 4.18
N LEU A 155 1.51 23.56 3.07
CA LEU A 155 1.85 22.16 2.90
C LEU A 155 3.03 21.78 3.80
N THR A 156 2.93 20.60 4.43
CA THR A 156 3.93 20.02 5.31
C THR A 156 4.02 18.51 5.08
N ASN A 157 5.07 17.89 5.60
CA ASN A 157 5.20 16.43 5.61
C ASN A 157 4.11 15.70 6.42
N ASN A 158 3.31 16.42 7.22
CA ASN A 158 2.28 15.82 8.07
C ASN A 158 0.87 15.94 7.49
N ASN A 159 0.62 16.88 6.57
CA ASN A 159 -0.71 17.15 6.02
C ASN A 159 -0.86 16.83 4.52
N TYR A 160 0.18 16.27 3.88
CA TYR A 160 0.15 15.92 2.46
C TYR A 160 -0.95 14.93 2.08
N GLY A 161 -1.45 14.12 3.02
CA GLY A 161 -2.56 13.19 2.77
C GLY A 161 -3.81 13.89 2.21
N TYR A 162 -4.01 15.17 2.51
CA TYR A 162 -5.10 15.98 1.95
C TYR A 162 -4.94 16.32 0.46
N LEU A 163 -3.79 16.02 -0.16
CA LEU A 163 -3.59 16.08 -1.61
C LEU A 163 -4.10 14.80 -2.31
N MET A 164 -4.31 13.72 -1.58
CA MET A 164 -4.69 12.43 -2.15
C MET A 164 -6.20 12.31 -2.34
N GLU A 165 -6.97 12.65 -1.32
CA GLU A 165 -8.44 12.59 -1.30
C GLU A 165 -9.06 13.59 -0.31
N GLY A 166 -10.36 13.83 -0.43
CA GLY A 166 -11.11 14.71 0.46
C GLY A 166 -12.33 15.37 -0.20
N GLY A 167 -12.90 16.34 0.50
CA GLY A 167 -14.01 17.17 0.01
C GLY A 167 -13.56 18.26 -0.96
N ASN A 168 -14.44 19.21 -1.27
CA ASN A 168 -14.03 20.38 -2.06
C ASN A 168 -12.94 21.15 -1.33
N THR A 169 -11.86 21.50 -2.03
CA THR A 169 -10.73 22.23 -1.45
C THR A 169 -10.11 23.18 -2.47
N THR A 170 -9.03 23.85 -2.07
CA THR A 170 -8.21 24.67 -2.96
C THR A 170 -6.75 24.28 -2.86
N PHE A 171 -6.00 24.36 -3.95
CA PHE A 171 -4.55 24.19 -3.94
C PHE A 171 -3.89 25.48 -4.43
N ALA A 172 -2.94 26.00 -3.65
CA ALA A 172 -2.14 27.16 -4.06
C ALA A 172 -0.99 26.67 -4.96
N ARG A 173 -0.89 27.22 -6.17
CA ARG A 173 0.17 26.88 -7.12
C ARG A 173 1.27 27.92 -7.12
N GLU A 174 2.50 27.43 -7.21
CA GLU A 174 3.70 28.25 -7.27
C GLU A 174 4.50 27.92 -8.53
N SER A 175 5.23 28.91 -9.03
CA SER A 175 6.18 28.74 -10.12
C SER A 175 7.58 29.08 -9.64
N LEU A 176 8.52 28.17 -9.89
CA LEU A 176 9.94 28.41 -9.67
C LEU A 176 10.51 29.10 -10.91
N VAL A 177 10.96 30.34 -10.76
CA VAL A 177 11.58 31.12 -11.83
C VAL A 177 13.06 31.38 -11.55
N PHE A 178 13.84 31.51 -12.60
CA PHE A 178 15.25 31.87 -12.55
C PHE A 178 15.44 33.19 -13.30
N ASP A 179 16.18 34.12 -12.71
CA ASP A 179 16.56 35.37 -13.39
C ASP A 179 17.75 35.17 -14.35
N GLU A 180 18.16 36.22 -15.06
CA GLU A 180 19.29 36.19 -16.00
C GLU A 180 20.63 35.86 -15.32
N GLU A 181 20.71 36.05 -14.00
CA GLU A 181 21.89 35.82 -13.16
C GLU A 181 21.88 34.40 -12.55
N GLY A 182 20.80 33.65 -12.73
CA GLY A 182 20.60 32.29 -12.22
C GLY A 182 20.08 32.22 -10.79
N ASN A 183 19.66 33.33 -10.18
CA ASN A 183 19.00 33.32 -8.89
C ASN A 183 17.58 32.78 -9.04
N SER A 184 17.16 31.98 -8.06
CA SER A 184 15.83 31.36 -8.07
C SER A 184 14.86 32.09 -7.15
N SER A 185 13.59 32.13 -7.54
CA SER A 185 12.52 32.66 -6.70
C SER A 185 11.20 31.95 -6.95
N TRP A 186 10.38 31.87 -5.90
CA TRP A 186 9.02 31.36 -5.95
C TRP A 186 8.05 32.49 -6.21
N ILE A 187 7.15 32.28 -7.18
CA ILE A 187 6.09 33.23 -7.52
C ILE A 187 4.74 32.52 -7.43
N ALA A 188 3.85 33.09 -6.61
CA ALA A 188 2.47 32.65 -6.50
C ALA A 188 1.80 32.76 -7.87
N THR A 189 1.37 31.63 -8.40
CA THR A 189 0.72 31.55 -9.71
C THR A 189 -0.76 31.86 -9.57
N ASP A 190 -1.46 31.02 -8.81
CA ASP A 190 -2.88 31.17 -8.52
C ASP A 190 -3.31 30.20 -7.40
N THR A 191 -4.61 30.19 -7.11
CA THR A 191 -5.23 29.19 -6.24
C THR A 191 -6.35 28.51 -7.00
N VAL A 192 -6.19 27.22 -7.27
CA VAL A 192 -7.17 26.43 -8.03
C VAL A 192 -8.21 25.82 -7.09
N LYS A 193 -9.48 25.82 -7.51
CA LYS A 193 -10.56 25.12 -6.80
C LYS A 193 -10.65 23.70 -7.32
N VAL A 194 -10.57 22.73 -6.43
CA VAL A 194 -10.64 21.31 -6.76
C VAL A 194 -11.93 20.74 -6.17
N ALA A 195 -12.72 20.08 -7.02
CA ALA A 195 -13.91 19.36 -6.57
C ALA A 195 -13.52 18.19 -5.67
N ALA A 196 -14.47 17.72 -4.86
CA ALA A 196 -14.27 16.56 -4.00
C ALA A 196 -13.73 15.36 -4.79
N SER A 197 -12.84 14.61 -4.14
CA SER A 197 -12.31 13.36 -4.66
C SER A 197 -13.43 12.38 -4.98
N ARG A 198 -13.19 11.53 -5.98
CA ARG A 198 -14.13 10.50 -6.44
C ARG A 198 -13.35 9.33 -7.04
N PRO A 199 -13.98 8.17 -7.32
CA PRO A 199 -13.33 7.14 -8.12
C PRO A 199 -12.88 7.69 -9.47
N VAL A 200 -11.64 7.45 -9.87
CA VAL A 200 -11.09 7.86 -11.17
C VAL A 200 -10.50 6.63 -11.85
N GLU A 201 -10.82 6.45 -13.12
CA GLU A 201 -10.29 5.33 -13.91
C GLU A 201 -8.83 5.59 -14.31
N LEU A 202 -7.97 4.61 -14.03
CA LEU A 202 -6.58 4.61 -14.49
C LEU A 202 -6.48 3.90 -15.84
N ASN A 203 -6.41 4.68 -16.92
CA ASN A 203 -6.15 4.13 -18.25
C ASN A 203 -4.63 3.91 -18.45
N PRO A 204 -4.18 2.69 -18.80
CA PRO A 204 -2.75 2.42 -19.06
C PRO A 204 -2.19 3.18 -20.27
N PHE A 205 -3.04 3.66 -21.18
CA PHE A 205 -2.66 4.52 -22.30
C PHE A 205 -2.85 6.00 -21.93
N TYR A 206 -1.85 6.58 -21.27
CA TYR A 206 -1.96 7.94 -20.76
C TYR A 206 -1.81 9.04 -21.83
N ILE A 207 -0.86 8.88 -22.75
CA ILE A 207 -0.58 9.83 -23.83
C ILE A 207 -0.46 9.03 -25.12
N ASP A 208 -1.13 9.49 -26.18
CA ASP A 208 -1.16 8.87 -27.50
C ASP A 208 -0.78 9.86 -28.64
N THR A 209 0.09 10.83 -28.34
CA THR A 209 0.50 11.87 -29.28
C THR A 209 1.56 11.39 -30.28
N VAL A 210 1.33 11.64 -31.57
CA VAL A 210 2.35 11.52 -32.63
C VAL A 210 3.11 12.83 -32.76
N TYR A 211 4.43 12.78 -32.64
CA TYR A 211 5.30 13.96 -32.79
C TYR A 211 5.92 13.99 -34.18
N GLU A 212 5.77 15.11 -34.89
CA GLU A 212 6.52 15.33 -36.14
C GLU A 212 7.77 16.16 -35.86
N VAL A 213 8.95 15.53 -35.94
CA VAL A 213 10.24 16.18 -35.68
C VAL A 213 11.15 15.98 -36.89
N SER A 214 11.62 17.10 -37.47
CA SER A 214 12.50 17.09 -38.65
C SER A 214 11.94 16.28 -39.83
N GLY A 215 10.62 16.36 -40.06
CA GLY A 215 9.92 15.67 -41.15
C GLY A 215 9.73 14.16 -40.93
N LYS A 216 9.96 13.65 -39.71
CA LYS A 216 9.66 12.27 -39.32
C LYS A 216 8.54 12.26 -38.28
N LYS A 217 7.59 11.36 -38.48
CA LYS A 217 6.52 11.03 -37.54
C LYS A 217 6.92 9.85 -36.67
#